data_AF-A0A947A6Z8-F1
#
_entry.id   AF-A0A947A6Z8-F1
#
_cell.length_a   1.000
_cell.length_b   1.000
_cell.length_c   1.000
_cell.angle_alpha   90.00
_cell.angle_beta   90.00
_cell.angle_gamma   90.00
#
_symmetry.space_group_name_H-M   'P 1'
#
loop_
_entity.id
_entity.type
_entity.pdbx_description
1 polymer ?
#
loop_
_entity_poly.entity_id
_entity_poly.type
_entity_poly.pdbx_seq_one_letter_code
_entity_poly.pdbx_strand_id
1 'polypeptide(L)'
;MRHRLLFALFCLSVLLAPVYGASLAYMPVIDDPIKLCKQILEDSPEPWLPDAKSTVLEHYGQDYSLGENEDKYILLESPTLAFDYFQGGFSDIGQSISKNLLIHMLKQAIMAPQETSNILAKASIQQGLSEYLKAYEIASLYRETKQLNYGQAIQFLDNRFGYAKLTHAERLSGEEVPQSRAFEADKNTKKILAKLDKIAKRYPNKIPLVNALPLFEEIYQQLVQDGTGIAAYAPFREFSSEMLKLNQSRINERIRFRSEIRITDPNTATVWTIPNPAELKWTTANIDPDKTIRFFLVKEDMVVQDLGTYKNIKEKGGIVLNKSLPAGSSYKVMGIEQFPVNKYHVAKFATPYFTIKKAPRPQKPTPPPVPDPVVEEEPVTPEPPVQIEKEEEKVVVEPVVLPEPEPEPEPAIEKEEEKPVIEPVILPEPEPEPEIEKEIEVIPEVVPEKEIEQLPPPVVIPEEETPKVDVMVPETEEAIALRNFFDGRSISYTKELVVDTENIRVSLWDHGRQDGDIVSIYLNGEPVVAKHTLTYKKKVYEVKLDPSKPNDLFLYAHNLGRFPPNTVSIEIHDGSTSANIILNSDLKSCEAVLINVKQ
;
A
#
# COMPACT_ATOMS: atom_id res chain seq x y z
N MET A 1 -10.82 2.31 44.48
CA MET A 1 -9.38 2.03 44.70
C MET A 1 -9.02 0.54 44.63
N ARG A 2 -9.74 -0.39 45.29
CA ARG A 2 -9.47 -1.85 45.17
C ARG A 2 -9.56 -2.40 43.73
N HIS A 3 -10.50 -1.92 42.92
CA HIS A 3 -10.61 -2.31 41.50
C HIS A 3 -9.58 -1.65 40.56
N ARG A 4 -8.93 -0.56 40.98
CA ARG A 4 -7.83 0.08 40.23
C ARG A 4 -6.48 -0.63 40.46
N LEU A 5 -6.30 -1.26 41.62
CA LEU A 5 -5.07 -1.96 42.01
C LEU A 5 -5.02 -3.42 41.51
N LEU A 6 -6.17 -4.11 41.48
CA LEU A 6 -6.28 -5.47 40.95
C LEU A 6 -6.11 -5.52 39.42
N PHE A 7 -6.37 -4.42 38.72
CA PHE A 7 -6.35 -4.35 37.25
C PHE A 7 -4.96 -3.99 36.66
N ALA A 8 -4.18 -3.16 37.35
CA ALA A 8 -2.79 -2.86 36.96
C ALA A 8 -1.85 -4.08 37.12
N LEU A 9 -2.15 -4.98 38.05
CA LEU A 9 -1.41 -6.23 38.26
C LEU A 9 -1.73 -7.30 37.19
N PHE A 10 -2.92 -7.24 36.55
CA PHE A 10 -3.35 -8.27 35.60
C PHE A 10 -2.89 -8.02 34.16
N CYS A 11 -2.85 -6.76 33.72
CA CYS A 11 -2.17 -6.41 32.47
C CYS A 11 -0.69 -6.81 32.54
N LEU A 12 -0.05 -6.70 33.71
CA LEU A 12 1.33 -7.12 33.93
C LEU A 12 1.50 -8.66 33.99
N SER A 13 0.53 -9.42 34.51
CA SER A 13 0.67 -10.88 34.66
C SER A 13 0.46 -11.67 33.37
N VAL A 14 -0.23 -11.11 32.37
CA VAL A 14 -0.28 -11.67 31.00
C VAL A 14 0.87 -11.14 30.13
N LEU A 15 1.54 -10.06 30.54
CA LEU A 15 2.71 -9.47 29.86
C LEU A 15 4.09 -9.91 30.41
N LEU A 16 4.16 -10.67 31.51
CA LEU A 16 5.43 -11.10 32.17
C LEU A 16 5.70 -12.62 32.08
N ALA A 17 5.66 -13.19 30.89
CA ALA A 17 6.48 -14.36 30.57
C ALA A 17 7.59 -13.89 29.63
N PRO A 18 8.85 -13.61 30.06
CA PRO A 18 9.54 -14.03 31.28
C PRO A 18 10.48 -12.95 31.90
N VAL A 19 10.14 -12.35 33.04
CA VAL A 19 11.15 -11.68 33.89
C VAL A 19 10.71 -11.85 35.34
N TYR A 20 10.99 -13.00 35.94
CA TYR A 20 11.27 -13.21 37.38
C TYR A 20 11.41 -14.72 37.57
N GLY A 21 12.56 -15.15 38.09
CA GLY A 21 12.94 -16.56 38.26
C GLY A 21 12.12 -17.32 39.30
N ALA A 22 10.84 -17.56 38.98
CA ALA A 22 10.04 -18.62 39.57
C ALA A 22 9.76 -19.65 38.48
N SER A 23 9.99 -20.94 38.80
CA SER A 23 9.83 -22.10 37.92
C SER A 23 8.69 -21.94 36.89
N LEU A 24 9.05 -21.66 35.62
CA LEU A 24 8.13 -21.63 34.49
C LEU A 24 7.51 -23.02 34.31
N ALA A 25 6.32 -23.22 34.85
CA ALA A 25 5.40 -24.15 34.23
C ALA A 25 5.11 -23.61 32.82
N TYR A 26 5.51 -24.37 31.81
CA TYR A 26 5.37 -24.06 30.39
C TYR A 26 3.89 -23.81 30.07
N MET A 27 3.42 -22.55 30.10
CA MET A 27 2.09 -22.23 29.61
C MET A 27 2.11 -22.38 28.09
N PRO A 28 1.27 -23.26 27.50
CA PRO A 28 1.30 -23.51 26.08
C PRO A 28 0.86 -22.25 25.33
N VAL A 29 1.66 -21.85 24.34
CA VAL A 29 1.29 -20.80 23.39
C VAL A 29 0.01 -21.22 22.67
N ILE A 30 -0.99 -20.33 22.64
CA ILE A 30 -2.27 -20.59 21.95
C ILE A 30 -2.16 -20.08 20.52
N ASP A 31 -2.13 -21.02 19.58
CA ASP A 31 -1.98 -20.75 18.14
C ASP A 31 -3.33 -20.67 17.39
N ASP A 32 -4.44 -20.58 18.11
CA ASP A 32 -5.78 -20.35 17.55
C ASP A 32 -6.37 -19.05 18.12
N PRO A 33 -6.60 -18.02 17.28
CA PRO A 33 -7.11 -16.72 17.75
C PRO A 33 -8.51 -16.83 18.36
N ILE A 34 -9.36 -17.76 17.88
CA ILE A 34 -10.70 -17.97 18.47
C ILE A 34 -10.53 -18.51 19.88
N LYS A 35 -9.66 -19.51 20.08
CA LYS A 35 -9.40 -20.09 21.39
C LYS A 35 -8.84 -19.06 22.36
N LEU A 36 -7.87 -18.24 21.93
CA LEU A 36 -7.30 -17.18 22.75
C LEU A 36 -8.35 -16.13 23.14
N CYS A 37 -9.16 -15.69 22.16
CA CYS A 37 -10.23 -14.73 22.40
C CYS A 37 -11.24 -15.25 23.43
N LYS A 38 -11.72 -16.50 23.28
CA LYS A 38 -12.62 -17.13 24.24
C LYS A 38 -12.02 -17.19 25.64
N GLN A 39 -10.76 -17.60 25.74
CA GLN A 39 -10.07 -17.63 27.03
C GLN A 39 -10.03 -16.25 27.69
N ILE A 40 -9.66 -15.20 26.95
CA ILE A 40 -9.64 -13.83 27.49
C ILE A 40 -11.03 -13.40 27.98
N LEU A 41 -12.06 -13.68 27.18
CA LEU A 41 -13.45 -13.28 27.48
C LEU A 41 -14.09 -14.10 28.62
N GLU A 42 -13.55 -15.27 28.94
CA GLU A 42 -14.06 -16.17 29.98
C GLU A 42 -13.26 -16.06 31.27
N ASP A 43 -11.93 -15.99 31.19
CA ASP A 43 -11.04 -15.87 32.35
C ASP A 43 -10.99 -14.43 32.90
N SER A 44 -11.29 -13.43 32.06
CA SER A 44 -11.21 -12.00 32.44
C SER A 44 -12.28 -11.14 31.73
N PRO A 45 -13.57 -11.40 32.01
CA PRO A 45 -14.68 -10.73 31.34
C PRO A 45 -14.85 -9.27 31.74
N GLU A 46 -14.28 -8.83 32.86
CA GLU A 46 -14.62 -7.58 33.56
C GLU A 46 -14.57 -6.33 32.66
N PRO A 47 -13.53 -6.10 31.83
CA PRO A 47 -13.45 -4.91 30.97
C PRO A 47 -14.54 -4.86 29.90
N TRP A 48 -15.14 -6.01 29.61
CA TRP A 48 -16.04 -6.24 28.49
C TRP A 48 -17.51 -6.31 28.94
N LEU A 49 -17.80 -6.04 30.22
CA LEU A 49 -19.15 -5.99 30.77
C LEU A 49 -19.82 -4.62 30.53
N PRO A 50 -21.17 -4.55 30.46
CA PRO A 50 -21.89 -3.29 30.27
C PRO A 50 -21.52 -2.19 31.27
N ASP A 51 -21.41 -2.54 32.55
CA ASP A 51 -21.06 -1.59 33.60
C ASP A 51 -19.64 -1.01 33.41
N ALA A 52 -18.70 -1.85 32.96
CA ALA A 52 -17.34 -1.42 32.64
C ALA A 52 -17.33 -0.48 31.44
N LYS A 53 -18.10 -0.75 30.39
CA LYS A 53 -18.25 0.16 29.24
C LYS A 53 -18.82 1.50 29.67
N SER A 54 -19.87 1.51 30.48
CA SER A 54 -20.46 2.75 31.01
C SER A 54 -19.41 3.55 31.79
N THR A 55 -18.65 2.88 32.66
CA THR A 55 -17.56 3.51 33.43
C THR A 55 -16.47 4.08 32.51
N VAL A 56 -16.07 3.34 31.48
CA VAL A 56 -15.06 3.79 30.51
C VAL A 56 -15.56 5.01 29.73
N LEU A 57 -16.82 5.01 29.29
CA LEU A 57 -17.41 6.14 28.56
C LEU A 57 -17.62 7.36 29.44
N GLU A 58 -18.01 7.18 30.70
CA GLU A 58 -18.13 8.27 31.67
C GLU A 58 -16.77 8.93 31.94
N HIS A 59 -15.70 8.13 32.03
CA HIS A 59 -14.37 8.62 32.37
C HIS A 59 -13.57 9.16 31.16
N TYR A 60 -13.58 8.44 30.05
CA TYR A 60 -12.77 8.73 28.85
C TYR A 60 -13.57 9.28 27.68
N GLY A 61 -14.91 9.25 27.76
CA GLY A 61 -15.78 9.78 26.71
C GLY A 61 -16.07 11.28 26.82
N GLN A 62 -15.61 11.93 27.90
CA GLN A 62 -15.78 13.37 28.11
C GLN A 62 -14.64 14.17 27.47
N ASP A 63 -15.00 15.27 26.80
CA ASP A 63 -14.17 16.35 26.21
C ASP A 63 -12.67 16.08 25.92
N TYR A 64 -12.38 15.02 25.15
CA TYR A 64 -11.11 14.87 24.40
C TYR A 64 -11.28 15.37 22.97
N SER A 65 -11.96 16.52 22.81
CA SER A 65 -12.07 17.16 21.50
C SER A 65 -10.67 17.47 20.99
N LEU A 66 -10.37 16.92 19.82
CA LEU A 66 -9.12 17.19 19.12
C LEU A 66 -9.28 18.42 18.25
N GLY A 67 -8.32 19.32 18.35
CA GLY A 67 -8.13 20.39 17.39
C GLY A 67 -7.76 19.83 16.01
N GLU A 68 -7.70 20.73 15.03
CA GLU A 68 -7.35 20.37 13.66
C GLU A 68 -5.98 19.67 13.62
N ASN A 69 -5.93 18.46 13.05
CA ASN A 69 -4.73 17.63 12.91
C ASN A 69 -4.07 17.14 14.22
N GLU A 70 -4.68 17.36 15.38
CA GLU A 70 -4.14 16.85 16.65
C GLU A 70 -4.14 15.32 16.72
N ASP A 71 -4.98 14.64 15.93
CA ASP A 71 -5.00 13.18 15.80
C ASP A 71 -3.63 12.63 15.35
N LYS A 72 -2.85 13.43 14.60
CA LYS A 72 -1.53 13.05 14.12
C LYS A 72 -0.48 13.00 15.22
N TYR A 73 -0.70 13.62 16.38
CA TYR A 73 0.22 13.51 17.52
C TYR A 73 0.40 12.07 18.00
N ILE A 74 -0.53 11.17 17.67
CA ILE A 74 -0.38 9.72 17.90
C ILE A 74 0.91 9.14 17.31
N LEU A 75 1.51 9.77 16.29
CA LEU A 75 2.81 9.35 15.73
C LEU A 75 3.97 9.46 16.72
N LEU A 76 3.80 10.26 17.79
CA LEU A 76 4.76 10.37 18.89
C LEU A 76 4.55 9.32 19.99
N GLU A 77 3.50 8.49 19.92
CA GLU A 77 3.16 7.50 20.95
C GLU A 77 4.25 6.43 21.13
N SER A 78 4.90 6.05 20.04
CA SER A 78 5.99 5.08 20.04
C SER A 78 6.98 5.40 18.93
N PRO A 79 7.80 6.44 19.10
CA PRO A 79 8.66 6.94 18.02
C PRO A 79 9.71 5.91 17.56
N THR A 80 10.08 4.98 18.44
CA THR A 80 11.02 3.89 18.17
C THR A 80 10.39 2.67 17.52
N LEU A 81 9.06 2.65 17.37
CA LEU A 81 8.31 1.61 16.64
C LEU A 81 7.90 2.10 15.24
N ALA A 82 8.54 3.17 14.75
CA ALA A 82 8.44 3.64 13.37
C ALA A 82 8.60 2.48 12.37
N PHE A 83 9.56 1.58 12.62
CA PHE A 83 9.82 0.41 11.77
C PHE A 83 8.76 -0.69 11.86
N ASP A 84 8.04 -0.79 12.98
CA ASP A 84 7.06 -1.86 13.19
C ASP A 84 5.71 -1.57 12.53
N TYR A 85 5.44 -0.27 12.26
CA TYR A 85 4.42 0.15 11.30
C TYR A 85 4.70 -0.48 9.91
N PHE A 86 5.95 -0.78 9.56
CA PHE A 86 6.32 -1.44 8.30
C PHE A 86 6.38 -2.97 8.42
N GLN A 87 6.92 -3.52 9.51
CA GLN A 87 7.08 -4.98 9.65
C GLN A 87 5.78 -5.74 9.91
N GLY A 88 4.81 -5.12 10.59
CA GLY A 88 3.47 -5.68 10.78
C GLY A 88 2.53 -5.48 9.60
N GLY A 89 3.00 -4.84 8.51
CA GLY A 89 2.18 -4.45 7.37
C GLY A 89 1.18 -3.35 7.72
N PHE A 90 1.51 -2.38 8.58
CA PHE A 90 0.60 -1.30 8.98
C PHE A 90 0.78 -0.01 8.19
N SER A 91 1.68 0.01 7.21
CA SER A 91 1.78 1.10 6.26
C SER A 91 0.48 1.20 5.48
N ASP A 92 -0.37 2.16 5.83
CA ASP A 92 -1.30 2.69 4.86
C ASP A 92 -0.44 3.44 3.84
N ILE A 93 -0.08 2.75 2.76
CA ILE A 93 0.87 3.23 1.73
C ILE A 93 0.37 4.56 1.12
N GLY A 94 -0.93 4.89 1.26
CA GLY A 94 -1.52 6.17 0.88
C GLY A 94 -1.58 7.25 1.98
N GLN A 95 -1.20 6.96 3.23
CA GLN A 95 -1.18 7.97 4.29
C GLN A 95 0.07 8.82 4.23
N SER A 96 -0.15 10.10 4.47
CA SER A 96 0.88 11.12 4.47
C SER A 96 0.62 12.12 5.59
N ILE A 97 1.68 12.77 6.03
CA ILE A 97 1.60 13.95 6.88
C ILE A 97 2.03 15.17 6.07
N SER A 98 1.41 16.33 6.32
CA SER A 98 1.92 17.56 5.72
C SER A 98 3.28 17.90 6.35
N LYS A 99 4.20 18.41 5.53
CA LYS A 99 5.52 18.84 5.99
C LYS A 99 5.41 19.87 7.11
N ASN A 100 4.51 20.84 6.96
CA ASN A 100 4.33 21.90 7.94
C ASN A 100 3.87 21.32 9.28
N LEU A 101 2.92 20.37 9.25
CA LEU A 101 2.46 19.68 10.45
C LEU A 101 3.57 18.84 11.10
N LEU A 102 4.31 18.05 10.31
CA LEU A 102 5.45 17.26 10.80
C LEU A 102 6.46 18.16 11.53
N ILE A 103 6.87 19.25 10.88
CA ILE A 103 7.86 20.18 11.44
C ILE A 103 7.30 20.90 12.67
N HIS A 104 6.03 21.31 12.64
CA HIS A 104 5.36 21.93 13.78
C HIS A 104 5.33 20.99 14.98
N MET A 105 4.85 19.75 14.81
CA MET A 105 4.82 18.74 15.87
C MET A 105 6.21 18.47 16.46
N LEU A 106 7.23 18.31 15.62
CA LEU A 106 8.61 18.08 16.08
C LEU A 106 9.18 19.29 16.81
N LYS A 107 8.92 20.52 16.34
CA LYS A 107 9.33 21.75 17.04
C LYS A 107 8.62 21.89 18.37
N GLN A 108 7.32 21.60 18.43
CA GLN A 108 6.54 21.65 19.66
C GLN A 108 7.02 20.59 20.66
N ALA A 109 7.32 19.37 20.21
CA ALA A 109 7.90 18.32 21.05
C ALA A 109 9.24 18.74 21.67
N ILE A 110 10.00 19.61 21.00
CA ILE A 110 11.28 20.12 21.49
C ILE A 110 11.07 21.28 22.48
N MET A 111 10.21 22.24 22.12
CA MET A 111 10.11 23.53 22.82
C MET A 111 9.02 23.57 23.91
N ALA A 112 7.97 22.78 23.75
CA ALA A 112 6.80 22.72 24.62
C ALA A 112 6.43 21.24 24.91
N PRO A 113 7.30 20.49 25.62
CA PRO A 113 7.11 19.05 25.81
C PRO A 113 5.87 18.71 26.64
N GLN A 114 5.50 19.54 27.62
CA GLN A 114 4.26 19.34 28.41
C GLN A 114 3.02 19.51 27.54
N GLU A 115 2.95 20.57 26.73
CA GLU A 115 1.82 20.81 25.83
C GLU A 115 1.70 19.70 24.78
N THR A 116 2.83 19.30 24.18
CA THR A 116 2.90 18.15 23.27
C THR A 116 2.40 16.87 23.93
N SER A 117 2.80 16.62 25.19
CA SER A 117 2.35 15.47 25.97
C SER A 117 0.84 15.50 26.20
N ASN A 118 0.26 16.67 26.49
CA ASN A 118 -1.18 16.82 26.68
C ASN A 118 -1.96 16.55 25.38
N ILE A 119 -1.49 17.05 24.23
CA ILE A 119 -2.13 16.76 22.93
C ILE A 119 -2.03 15.27 22.61
N LEU A 120 -0.86 14.67 22.81
CA LEU A 120 -0.67 13.23 22.66
C LEU A 120 -1.60 12.43 23.57
N ALA A 121 -1.80 12.86 24.82
CA ALA A 121 -2.74 12.23 25.75
C ALA A 121 -4.15 12.16 25.15
N LYS A 122 -4.66 13.29 24.62
CA LYS A 122 -5.97 13.34 23.98
C LYS A 122 -6.04 12.42 22.76
N ALA A 123 -5.04 12.46 21.89
CA ALA A 123 -5.00 11.61 20.69
C ALA A 123 -4.96 10.12 21.04
N SER A 124 -4.14 9.72 22.01
CA SER A 124 -4.04 8.34 22.50
C SER A 124 -5.32 7.87 23.20
N ILE A 125 -6.01 8.75 23.94
CA ILE A 125 -7.30 8.42 24.58
C ILE A 125 -8.38 8.22 23.51
N GLN A 126 -8.49 9.12 22.53
CA GLN A 126 -9.47 8.98 21.45
C GLN A 126 -9.26 7.69 20.66
N GLN A 127 -8.00 7.37 20.30
CA GLN A 127 -7.69 6.13 19.60
C GLN A 127 -7.96 4.91 20.48
N GLY A 128 -7.53 4.94 21.74
CA GLY A 128 -7.74 3.85 22.71
C GLY A 128 -9.22 3.57 22.96
N LEU A 129 -10.06 4.62 23.00
CA LEU A 129 -11.50 4.48 23.15
C LEU A 129 -12.13 3.85 21.90
N SER A 130 -11.72 4.27 20.70
CA SER A 130 -12.18 3.67 19.44
C SER A 130 -11.83 2.18 19.38
N GLU A 131 -10.60 1.81 19.75
CA GLU A 131 -10.14 0.42 19.80
C GLU A 131 -10.93 -0.37 20.86
N TYR A 132 -11.07 0.17 22.08
CA TYR A 132 -11.86 -0.46 23.14
C TYR A 132 -13.30 -0.76 22.70
N LEU A 133 -13.99 0.20 22.08
CA LEU A 133 -15.38 0.03 21.68
C LEU A 133 -15.55 -1.05 20.60
N LYS A 134 -14.62 -1.16 19.65
CA LYS A 134 -14.60 -2.24 18.65
C LYS A 134 -14.44 -3.61 19.32
N ALA A 135 -13.50 -3.73 20.26
CA ALA A 135 -13.31 -4.97 21.01
C ALA A 135 -14.53 -5.31 21.88
N TYR A 136 -15.14 -4.30 22.51
CA TYR A 136 -16.35 -4.45 23.30
C TYR A 136 -17.53 -4.98 22.48
N GLU A 137 -17.75 -4.46 21.27
CA GLU A 137 -18.83 -4.91 20.40
C GLU A 137 -18.74 -6.41 20.12
N ILE A 138 -17.54 -6.89 19.80
CA ILE A 138 -17.27 -8.32 19.55
C ILE A 138 -17.45 -9.13 20.84
N ALA A 139 -16.98 -8.63 21.98
CA ALA A 139 -17.18 -9.28 23.26
C ALA A 139 -18.67 -9.37 23.65
N SER A 140 -19.47 -8.35 23.35
CA SER A 140 -20.91 -8.35 23.56
C SER A 140 -21.59 -9.40 22.69
N LEU A 141 -21.25 -9.45 21.40
CA LEU A 141 -21.75 -10.46 20.48
C LEU A 141 -21.40 -11.88 20.95
N TYR A 142 -20.16 -12.12 21.41
CA TYR A 142 -19.75 -13.41 21.96
C TYR A 142 -20.54 -13.76 23.23
N ARG A 143 -20.79 -12.79 24.12
CA ARG A 143 -21.58 -13.01 25.32
C ARG A 143 -23.00 -13.49 25.00
N GLU A 144 -23.61 -12.93 23.97
CA GLU A 144 -24.97 -13.26 23.51
C GLU A 144 -25.04 -14.59 22.75
N THR A 145 -24.11 -14.82 21.82
CA THR A 145 -24.18 -15.93 20.85
C THR A 145 -23.32 -17.14 21.23
N LYS A 146 -22.29 -16.93 22.06
CA LYS A 146 -21.20 -17.89 22.34
C LYS A 146 -20.47 -18.36 21.08
N GLN A 147 -20.55 -17.58 20.00
CA GLN A 147 -19.90 -17.86 18.72
C GLN A 147 -18.94 -16.74 18.34
N LEU A 148 -17.81 -17.13 17.77
CA LEU A 148 -16.81 -16.24 17.19
C LEU A 148 -16.27 -16.90 15.93
N ASN A 149 -16.13 -16.11 14.87
CA ASN A 149 -15.38 -16.49 13.68
C ASN A 149 -13.95 -15.92 13.76
N TYR A 150 -13.06 -16.32 12.84
CA TYR A 150 -11.67 -15.87 12.80
C TYR A 150 -11.58 -14.35 12.65
N GLY A 151 -12.39 -13.75 11.78
CA GLY A 151 -12.39 -12.30 11.59
C GLY A 151 -12.72 -11.52 12.86
N GLN A 152 -13.75 -11.93 13.60
CA GLN A 152 -14.13 -11.35 14.88
C GLN A 152 -13.06 -11.57 15.93
N ALA A 153 -12.51 -12.78 16.04
CA ALA A 153 -11.46 -13.07 17.01
C ALA A 153 -10.21 -12.22 16.77
N ILE A 154 -9.75 -12.11 15.51
CA ILE A 154 -8.59 -11.29 15.14
C ILE A 154 -8.88 -9.81 15.41
N GLN A 155 -10.06 -9.30 15.03
CA GLN A 155 -10.44 -7.92 15.32
C GLN A 155 -10.49 -7.63 16.83
N PHE A 156 -11.03 -8.54 17.64
CA PHE A 156 -11.02 -8.40 19.09
C PHE A 156 -9.58 -8.32 19.61
N LEU A 157 -8.73 -9.27 19.23
CA LEU A 157 -7.34 -9.31 19.65
C LEU A 157 -6.58 -8.05 19.22
N ASP A 158 -6.83 -7.55 18.01
CA ASP A 158 -6.21 -6.33 17.49
C ASP A 158 -6.57 -5.05 18.25
N ASN A 159 -7.77 -5.01 18.85
CA ASN A 159 -8.35 -3.80 19.40
C ASN A 159 -8.43 -3.81 20.94
N ARG A 160 -8.34 -4.98 21.60
CA ARG A 160 -8.45 -5.06 23.06
C ARG A 160 -7.40 -4.26 23.83
N PHE A 161 -6.24 -4.01 23.21
CA PHE A 161 -5.17 -3.20 23.79
C PHE A 161 -5.58 -1.73 24.01
N GLY A 162 -6.65 -1.26 23.33
CA GLY A 162 -7.22 0.06 23.54
C GLY A 162 -7.57 0.32 25.01
N TYR A 163 -8.09 -0.68 25.72
CA TYR A 163 -8.41 -0.54 27.15
C TYR A 163 -7.18 -0.24 28.02
N ALA A 164 -6.08 -0.96 27.79
CA ALA A 164 -4.83 -0.74 28.51
C ALA A 164 -4.24 0.64 28.17
N LYS A 165 -4.27 1.02 26.88
CA LYS A 165 -3.80 2.33 26.38
C LYS A 165 -4.46 3.50 27.13
N LEU A 166 -5.78 3.45 27.35
CA LEU A 166 -6.53 4.51 28.05
C LEU A 166 -5.88 4.87 29.40
N THR A 167 -5.54 3.87 30.20
CA THR A 167 -4.96 4.08 31.55
C THR A 167 -3.55 4.66 31.48
N HIS A 168 -2.77 4.31 30.46
CA HIS A 168 -1.43 4.89 30.28
C HIS A 168 -1.51 6.32 29.76
N ALA A 169 -2.41 6.59 28.81
CA ALA A 169 -2.57 7.91 28.20
C ALA A 169 -3.09 8.96 29.20
N GLU A 170 -3.97 8.58 30.13
CA GLU A 170 -4.42 9.50 31.20
C GLU A 170 -3.26 10.07 32.03
N ARG A 171 -2.18 9.30 32.22
CA ARG A 171 -1.01 9.72 33.01
C ARG A 171 -0.14 10.75 32.29
N LEU A 172 -0.36 11.00 31.00
CA LEU A 172 0.33 12.06 30.25
C LEU A 172 -0.18 13.46 30.61
N SER A 173 -1.44 13.56 31.07
CA SER A 173 -2.06 14.80 31.54
C SER A 173 -1.50 15.17 32.91
N GLY A 174 -0.29 15.74 32.94
CA GLY A 174 0.34 16.24 34.16
C GLY A 174 -0.35 17.51 34.68
N GLU A 175 -0.19 17.81 35.98
CA GLU A 175 -0.57 19.12 36.53
C GLU A 175 0.13 20.24 35.74
N GLU A 176 -0.58 21.33 35.44
CA GLU A 176 0.00 22.51 34.79
C GLU A 176 1.22 22.97 35.59
N VAL A 177 2.41 22.89 34.99
CA VAL A 177 3.59 23.49 35.61
C VAL A 177 3.47 24.99 35.30
N PRO A 178 3.49 25.88 36.31
CA PRO A 178 3.43 27.33 36.06
C PRO A 178 4.52 27.69 35.06
N GLN A 179 4.18 28.47 34.03
CA GLN A 179 5.13 28.89 32.99
C GLN A 179 6.39 29.50 33.62
N SER A 180 7.45 28.70 33.74
CA SER A 180 8.69 29.13 34.38
C SER A 180 9.66 29.63 33.33
N ARG A 181 9.66 30.95 33.10
CA ARG A 181 10.57 31.69 32.20
C ARG A 181 10.52 31.25 30.73
N ALA A 182 10.87 32.18 29.84
CA ALA A 182 11.05 31.87 28.42
C ALA A 182 12.04 30.70 28.27
N PHE A 183 11.64 29.65 27.54
CA PHE A 183 12.51 28.54 27.21
C PHE A 183 13.71 29.06 26.41
N GLU A 184 14.88 29.17 27.05
CA GLU A 184 16.13 29.45 26.35
C GLU A 184 16.70 28.15 25.80
N ALA A 185 16.57 27.97 24.48
CA ALA A 185 17.12 26.81 23.80
C ALA A 185 18.64 26.72 24.02
N ASP A 186 19.08 25.64 24.65
CA ASP A 186 20.49 25.32 24.80
C ASP A 186 21.15 25.04 23.43
N LYS A 187 22.48 24.88 23.43
CA LYS A 187 23.26 24.65 22.21
C LYS A 187 22.79 23.40 21.44
N ASN A 188 22.39 22.33 22.14
CA ASN A 188 21.96 21.08 21.54
C ASN A 188 20.57 21.24 20.90
N THR A 189 19.65 21.88 21.61
CA THR A 189 18.31 22.22 21.15
C THR A 189 18.37 23.07 19.88
N LYS A 190 19.22 24.10 19.84
CA LYS A 190 19.43 24.91 18.62
C LYS A 190 19.94 24.08 17.45
N LYS A 191 20.82 23.10 17.68
CA LYS A 191 21.34 22.20 16.65
C LYS A 191 20.24 21.28 16.10
N ILE A 192 19.35 20.76 16.94
CA ILE A 192 18.22 19.92 16.52
C ILE A 192 17.21 20.75 15.72
N LEU A 193 16.87 21.96 16.17
CA LEU A 193 15.98 22.86 15.44
C LEU A 193 16.53 23.21 14.05
N ALA A 194 17.84 23.50 13.93
CA ALA A 194 18.48 23.74 12.64
C ALA A 194 18.45 22.49 11.73
N LYS A 195 18.45 21.28 12.30
CA LYS A 195 18.28 20.03 11.54
C LYS A 195 16.84 19.91 11.00
N LEU A 196 15.84 20.25 11.80
CA LEU A 196 14.44 20.30 11.34
C LEU A 196 14.26 21.30 10.20
N ASP A 197 14.92 22.46 10.26
CA ASP A 197 14.85 23.44 9.16
C ASP A 197 15.50 22.91 7.86
N LYS A 198 16.56 22.09 7.97
CA LYS A 198 17.14 21.40 6.79
C LYS A 198 16.18 20.34 6.24
N ILE A 199 15.51 19.58 7.11
CA ILE A 199 14.49 18.60 6.72
C ILE A 199 13.34 19.33 5.99
N ALA A 200 12.86 20.45 6.52
CA ALA A 200 11.80 21.27 5.92
C ALA A 200 12.13 21.77 4.50
N LYS A 201 13.43 21.95 4.18
CA LYS A 201 13.89 22.34 2.84
C LYS A 201 13.99 21.17 1.86
N ARG A 202 14.17 19.94 2.37
CA ARG A 202 14.39 18.73 1.53
C ARG A 202 13.10 18.06 1.09
N TYR A 203 12.07 18.08 1.93
CA TYR A 203 10.85 17.30 1.70
C TYR A 203 9.75 18.11 0.98
N PRO A 204 8.94 17.46 0.12
CA PRO A 204 7.75 18.07 -0.47
C PRO A 204 6.68 18.39 0.60
N ASN A 205 5.66 19.16 0.25
CA ASN A 205 4.61 19.57 1.20
C ASN A 205 3.82 18.40 1.80
N LYS A 206 3.74 17.26 1.10
CA LYS A 206 3.07 16.04 1.55
C LYS A 206 4.11 14.93 1.65
N ILE A 207 4.30 14.38 2.85
CA ILE A 207 5.33 13.39 3.14
C ILE A 207 4.64 12.05 3.43
N PRO A 208 4.86 11.00 2.62
CA PRO A 208 4.37 9.66 2.95
C PRO A 208 4.81 9.23 4.34
N LEU A 209 3.96 8.56 5.11
CA LEU A 209 4.31 8.14 6.48
C LEU A 209 5.55 7.24 6.52
N VAL A 210 5.80 6.47 5.45
CA VAL A 210 7.05 5.69 5.25
C VAL A 210 8.33 6.51 5.31
N ASN A 211 8.24 7.78 4.90
CA ASN A 211 9.36 8.69 4.97
C ASN A 211 9.33 9.54 6.24
N ALA A 212 8.14 9.82 6.79
CA ALA A 212 8.01 10.63 8.00
C ALA A 212 8.38 9.88 9.29
N LEU A 213 8.01 8.60 9.41
CA LEU A 213 8.26 7.81 10.62
C LEU A 213 9.75 7.65 10.97
N PRO A 214 10.65 7.35 10.02
CA PRO A 214 12.09 7.37 10.30
C PRO A 214 12.61 8.73 10.76
N LEU A 215 12.00 9.85 10.31
CA LEU A 215 12.37 11.19 10.78
C LEU A 215 11.92 11.41 12.23
N PHE A 216 10.73 10.95 12.61
CA PHE A 216 10.29 10.98 14.02
C PHE A 216 11.25 10.21 14.91
N GLU A 217 11.63 8.99 14.51
CA GLU A 217 12.57 8.17 15.25
C GLU A 217 13.94 8.84 15.36
N GLU A 218 14.51 9.31 14.25
CA GLU A 218 15.81 9.95 14.22
C GLU A 218 15.87 11.17 15.16
N ILE A 219 14.84 12.02 15.13
CA ILE A 219 14.76 13.18 16.01
C ILE A 219 14.55 12.76 17.46
N TYR A 220 13.68 11.79 17.72
CA TYR A 220 13.44 11.30 19.07
C TYR A 220 14.70 10.69 19.71
N GLN A 221 15.47 9.88 18.97
CA GLN A 221 16.74 9.32 19.46
C GLN A 221 17.75 10.41 19.79
N GLN A 222 17.81 11.48 18.99
CA GLN A 222 18.65 12.63 19.30
C GLN A 222 18.21 13.34 20.59
N LEU A 223 16.90 13.49 20.81
CA LEU A 223 16.36 14.07 22.04
C LEU A 223 16.68 13.22 23.27
N VAL A 224 16.62 11.89 23.14
CA VAL A 224 17.04 10.96 24.20
C VAL A 224 18.53 11.11 24.49
N GLN A 225 19.37 11.14 23.47
CA GLN A 225 20.83 11.29 23.62
C GLN A 225 21.20 12.61 24.31
N ASP A 226 20.54 13.70 23.93
CA ASP A 226 20.83 15.04 24.44
C ASP A 226 20.09 15.35 25.75
N GLY A 227 19.18 14.48 26.19
CA GLY A 227 18.39 14.66 27.42
C GLY A 227 17.51 15.91 27.38
N THR A 228 16.90 16.23 26.24
CA THR A 228 16.11 17.46 26.02
C THR A 228 14.73 17.19 25.40
N GLY A 229 13.90 18.22 25.31
CA GLY A 229 12.55 18.17 24.73
C GLY A 229 11.65 17.13 25.39
N ILE A 230 10.76 16.54 24.60
CA ILE A 230 9.77 15.56 25.08
C ILE A 230 10.43 14.29 25.64
N ALA A 231 11.61 13.92 25.16
CA ALA A 231 12.37 12.79 25.69
C ALA A 231 12.90 13.05 27.11
N ALA A 232 13.05 14.30 27.54
CA ALA A 232 13.41 14.65 28.91
C ALA A 232 12.19 14.72 29.85
N TYR A 233 10.98 14.84 29.29
CA TYR A 233 9.74 14.98 30.06
C TYR A 233 9.31 13.64 30.65
N ALA A 234 9.37 13.52 31.99
CA ALA A 234 9.20 12.26 32.69
C ALA A 234 7.86 11.55 32.40
N PRO A 235 6.69 12.24 32.41
CA PRO A 235 5.41 11.59 32.08
C PRO A 235 5.41 10.95 30.69
N PHE A 236 5.99 11.62 29.69
CA PHE A 236 6.11 11.08 28.34
C PHE A 236 7.06 9.88 28.28
N ARG A 237 8.22 9.90 28.96
CA ARG A 237 9.14 8.75 28.97
C ARG A 237 8.49 7.51 29.56
N GLU A 238 7.77 7.66 30.66
CA GLU A 238 7.06 6.54 31.31
C GLU A 238 5.98 5.99 30.39
N PHE A 239 5.17 6.87 29.81
CA PHE A 239 4.14 6.51 28.83
C PHE A 239 4.72 5.78 27.62
N SER A 240 5.72 6.36 26.95
CA SER A 240 6.32 5.79 25.74
C SER A 240 6.98 4.44 26.00
N SER A 241 7.59 4.22 27.18
CA SER A 241 8.11 2.92 27.60
C SER A 241 7.00 1.86 27.74
N GLU A 242 5.85 2.22 28.31
CA GLU A 242 4.73 1.29 28.43
C GLU A 242 4.04 1.02 27.08
N MET A 243 3.88 2.06 26.26
CA MET A 243 3.34 1.92 24.91
C MET A 243 4.22 1.08 24.00
N LEU A 244 5.55 1.18 24.14
CA LEU A 244 6.52 0.33 23.44
C LEU A 244 6.24 -1.15 23.72
N LYS A 245 6.08 -1.54 25.00
CA LYS A 245 5.78 -2.92 25.39
C LYS A 245 4.42 -3.37 24.88
N LEU A 246 3.40 -2.52 25.03
CA LEU A 246 2.03 -2.81 24.61
C LEU A 246 1.96 -3.05 23.10
N ASN A 247 2.58 -2.16 22.33
CA ASN A 247 2.60 -2.24 20.88
C ASN A 247 3.42 -3.45 20.39
N GLN A 248 4.55 -3.78 21.01
CA GLN A 248 5.30 -5.02 20.70
C GLN A 248 4.44 -6.28 20.90
N SER A 249 3.72 -6.38 22.01
CA SER A 249 2.80 -7.51 22.24
C SER A 249 1.71 -7.57 21.18
N ARG A 250 1.11 -6.43 20.84
CA ARG A 250 0.12 -6.32 19.77
C ARG A 250 0.68 -6.78 18.42
N ILE A 251 1.89 -6.36 18.06
CA ILE A 251 2.57 -6.72 16.81
C ILE A 251 2.84 -8.24 16.76
N ASN A 252 3.35 -8.81 17.85
CA ASN A 252 3.64 -10.23 17.92
C ASN A 252 2.39 -11.09 17.70
N GLU A 253 1.25 -10.69 18.25
CA GLU A 253 -0.01 -11.39 18.03
C GLU A 253 -0.55 -11.21 16.61
N ARG A 254 -0.41 -10.02 16.02
CA ARG A 254 -0.77 -9.77 14.62
C ARG A 254 0.00 -10.65 13.65
N ILE A 255 1.31 -10.80 13.89
CA ILE A 255 2.16 -11.69 13.10
C ILE A 255 1.71 -13.14 13.28
N ARG A 256 1.43 -13.55 14.52
CA ARG A 256 1.00 -14.92 14.85
C ARG A 256 -0.33 -15.30 14.19
N PHE A 257 -1.32 -14.41 14.21
CA PHE A 257 -2.67 -14.67 13.73
C PHE A 257 -2.92 -14.17 12.30
N ARG A 258 -1.85 -13.95 11.53
CA ARG A 258 -1.93 -13.56 10.12
C ARG A 258 -2.71 -14.61 9.32
N SER A 259 -3.56 -14.14 8.42
CA SER A 259 -4.23 -14.99 7.43
C SER A 259 -3.21 -15.60 6.47
N GLU A 260 -3.35 -16.89 6.19
CA GLU A 260 -2.51 -17.59 5.22
C GLU A 260 -3.33 -18.42 4.25
N ILE A 261 -2.84 -18.53 3.01
CA ILE A 261 -3.33 -19.44 1.98
C ILE A 261 -2.15 -20.31 1.55
N ARG A 262 -2.41 -21.59 1.32
CA ARG A 262 -1.47 -22.51 0.69
C ARG A 262 -2.21 -23.39 -0.30
N ILE A 263 -1.90 -23.23 -1.57
CA ILE A 263 -2.44 -24.08 -2.63
C ILE A 263 -1.59 -25.36 -2.67
N THR A 264 -2.24 -26.50 -2.47
CA THR A 264 -1.62 -27.83 -2.40
C THR A 264 -1.69 -28.57 -3.74
N ASP A 265 -2.68 -28.24 -4.57
CA ASP A 265 -2.80 -28.70 -5.96
C ASP A 265 -3.39 -27.54 -6.80
N PRO A 266 -2.75 -27.10 -7.89
CA PRO A 266 -1.59 -27.70 -8.55
C PRO A 266 -0.26 -27.53 -7.80
N ASN A 267 0.64 -28.50 -7.99
CA ASN A 267 2.03 -28.49 -7.54
C ASN A 267 2.97 -28.90 -8.70
N THR A 268 4.26 -29.06 -8.43
CA THR A 268 5.27 -29.37 -9.47
C THR A 268 4.99 -30.65 -10.26
N ALA A 269 4.27 -31.62 -9.68
CA ALA A 269 3.90 -32.87 -10.34
C ALA A 269 2.58 -32.77 -11.12
N THR A 270 1.83 -31.67 -10.98
CA THR A 270 0.50 -31.53 -11.59
C THR A 270 0.61 -31.32 -13.10
N VAL A 271 -0.22 -32.07 -13.83
CA VAL A 271 -0.37 -31.95 -15.29
C VAL A 271 -1.84 -31.78 -15.62
N TRP A 272 -2.26 -30.56 -15.97
CA TRP A 272 -3.59 -30.33 -16.53
C TRP A 272 -3.59 -30.55 -18.03
N THR A 273 -4.66 -31.14 -18.58
CA THR A 273 -4.76 -31.42 -20.01
C THR A 273 -6.03 -30.79 -20.57
N ILE A 274 -5.90 -29.85 -21.50
CA ILE A 274 -7.04 -29.21 -22.17
C ILE A 274 -7.66 -30.22 -23.16
N PRO A 275 -9.00 -30.41 -23.19
CA PRO A 275 -10.03 -29.58 -22.57
C PRO A 275 -10.57 -30.08 -21.22
N ASN A 276 -9.88 -31.00 -20.54
CA ASN A 276 -10.35 -31.54 -19.26
C ASN A 276 -10.43 -30.42 -18.21
N PRO A 277 -11.45 -30.44 -17.35
CA PRO A 277 -11.54 -29.47 -16.26
C PRO A 277 -10.38 -29.59 -15.29
N ALA A 278 -9.93 -28.46 -14.78
CA ALA A 278 -8.93 -28.35 -13.73
C ALA A 278 -9.57 -28.47 -12.34
N GLU A 279 -8.71 -28.78 -11.36
CA GLU A 279 -9.05 -28.92 -9.95
C GLU A 279 -8.05 -28.12 -9.10
N LEU A 280 -8.57 -27.43 -8.10
CA LEU A 280 -7.80 -26.69 -7.11
C LEU A 280 -8.00 -27.31 -5.73
N LYS A 281 -6.91 -27.45 -4.97
CA LYS A 281 -6.92 -27.78 -3.54
C LYS A 281 -6.05 -26.81 -2.78
N TRP A 282 -6.52 -26.40 -1.60
CA TRP A 282 -5.80 -25.46 -0.76
C TRP A 282 -6.13 -25.66 0.72
N THR A 283 -5.25 -25.13 1.55
CA THR A 283 -5.44 -24.98 3.00
C THR A 283 -5.32 -23.51 3.36
N THR A 284 -5.97 -23.10 4.44
CA THR A 284 -5.88 -21.75 4.99
C THR A 284 -5.60 -21.78 6.49
N ALA A 285 -4.96 -20.73 6.99
CA ALA A 285 -4.93 -20.41 8.41
C ALA A 285 -5.63 -19.07 8.63
N ASN A 286 -6.41 -18.96 9.72
CA ASN A 286 -7.04 -17.72 10.16
C ASN A 286 -7.99 -17.05 9.13
N ILE A 287 -8.58 -17.82 8.22
CA ILE A 287 -9.57 -17.36 7.22
C ILE A 287 -10.87 -18.13 7.42
N ASP A 288 -11.97 -17.40 7.54
CA ASP A 288 -13.29 -18.01 7.73
C ASP A 288 -13.76 -18.83 6.51
N PRO A 289 -14.53 -19.93 6.71
CA PRO A 289 -15.01 -20.77 5.60
C PRO A 289 -15.95 -20.05 4.62
N ASP A 290 -16.68 -19.03 5.08
CA ASP A 290 -17.60 -18.23 4.27
C ASP A 290 -16.90 -17.13 3.46
N LYS A 291 -15.66 -16.79 3.82
CA LYS A 291 -14.80 -15.89 3.04
C LYS A 291 -14.42 -16.52 1.72
N THR A 292 -14.07 -15.66 0.76
CA THR A 292 -13.76 -16.09 -0.60
C THR A 292 -12.29 -15.87 -0.96
N ILE A 293 -11.79 -16.73 -1.83
CA ILE A 293 -10.44 -16.67 -2.40
C ILE A 293 -10.60 -16.60 -3.91
N ARG A 294 -9.91 -15.65 -4.54
CA ARG A 294 -9.86 -15.52 -6.00
C ARG A 294 -8.60 -16.17 -6.52
N PHE A 295 -8.74 -16.98 -7.57
CA PHE A 295 -7.66 -17.74 -8.16
C PHE A 295 -7.37 -17.29 -9.59
N PHE A 296 -6.09 -17.22 -9.92
CA PHE A 296 -5.61 -16.83 -11.24
C PHE A 296 -4.62 -17.87 -11.76
N LEU A 297 -4.70 -18.17 -13.03
CA LEU A 297 -3.67 -18.90 -13.75
C LEU A 297 -2.66 -17.89 -14.28
N VAL A 298 -1.39 -18.11 -13.94
CA VAL A 298 -0.27 -17.25 -14.31
C VAL A 298 0.69 -18.05 -15.17
N LYS A 299 1.22 -17.43 -16.23
CA LYS A 299 2.31 -17.99 -17.05
C LYS A 299 3.35 -16.90 -17.24
N GLU A 300 4.62 -17.21 -16.96
CA GLU A 300 5.73 -16.23 -17.09
C GLU A 300 5.40 -14.89 -16.41
N ASP A 301 4.83 -14.98 -15.21
CA ASP A 301 4.44 -13.86 -14.35
C ASP A 301 3.34 -12.92 -14.91
N MET A 302 2.67 -13.34 -15.99
CA MET A 302 1.43 -12.71 -16.49
C MET A 302 0.20 -13.55 -16.13
N VAL A 303 -0.88 -12.91 -15.68
CA VAL A 303 -2.18 -13.57 -15.52
C VAL A 303 -2.72 -13.92 -16.91
N VAL A 304 -2.85 -15.21 -17.20
CA VAL A 304 -3.34 -15.72 -18.49
C VAL A 304 -4.81 -16.15 -18.44
N GLN A 305 -5.35 -16.38 -17.24
CA GLN A 305 -6.77 -16.68 -17.05
C GLN A 305 -7.21 -16.41 -15.60
N ASP A 306 -8.38 -15.79 -15.42
CA ASP A 306 -9.10 -15.81 -14.13
C ASP A 306 -9.74 -17.19 -13.94
N LEU A 307 -9.35 -17.89 -12.88
CA LEU A 307 -9.88 -19.21 -12.56
C LEU A 307 -11.16 -19.13 -11.71
N GLY A 308 -11.50 -17.95 -11.19
CA GLY A 308 -12.74 -17.69 -10.46
C GLY A 308 -12.53 -17.36 -8.97
N THR A 309 -13.63 -16.97 -8.33
CA THR A 309 -13.72 -16.68 -6.90
C THR A 309 -14.55 -17.74 -6.20
N TYR A 310 -14.00 -18.37 -5.16
CA TYR A 310 -14.62 -19.50 -4.47
C TYR A 310 -14.63 -19.31 -2.96
N LYS A 311 -15.68 -19.81 -2.29
CA LYS A 311 -15.72 -19.91 -0.83
C LYS A 311 -14.56 -20.76 -0.32
N ASN A 312 -14.08 -20.49 0.89
CA ASN A 312 -12.96 -21.20 1.50
C ASN A 312 -13.35 -22.60 2.01
N ILE A 313 -13.74 -23.48 1.07
CA ILE A 313 -14.16 -24.86 1.30
C ILE A 313 -13.05 -25.88 0.99
N LYS A 314 -11.80 -25.41 0.86
CA LYS A 314 -10.55 -26.20 0.66
C LYS A 314 -10.34 -26.84 -0.71
N GLU A 315 -11.39 -27.00 -1.52
CA GLU A 315 -11.25 -27.54 -2.87
C GLU A 315 -12.27 -26.99 -3.86
N LYS A 316 -11.90 -27.01 -5.15
CA LYS A 316 -12.79 -26.69 -6.26
C LYS A 316 -12.38 -27.43 -7.52
N GLY A 317 -13.23 -28.35 -7.97
CA GLY A 317 -13.14 -28.99 -9.28
C GLY A 317 -13.99 -28.31 -10.36
N GLY A 318 -13.86 -28.81 -11.60
CA GLY A 318 -14.71 -28.41 -12.72
C GLY A 318 -14.33 -27.07 -13.35
N ILE A 319 -13.10 -26.61 -13.16
CA ILE A 319 -12.65 -25.31 -13.64
C ILE A 319 -12.28 -25.43 -15.12
N VAL A 320 -13.00 -24.70 -15.98
CA VAL A 320 -12.79 -24.77 -17.43
C VAL A 320 -11.57 -23.94 -17.83
N LEU A 321 -10.58 -24.59 -18.44
CA LEU A 321 -9.40 -23.91 -18.98
C LEU A 321 -9.67 -23.37 -20.39
N ASN A 322 -9.12 -22.20 -20.69
CA ASN A 322 -9.20 -21.60 -22.02
C ASN A 322 -8.45 -22.47 -23.04
N LYS A 323 -9.15 -22.89 -24.10
CA LYS A 323 -8.62 -23.78 -25.15
C LYS A 323 -7.41 -23.20 -25.90
N SER A 324 -7.28 -21.88 -25.89
CA SER A 324 -6.18 -21.16 -26.54
C SER A 324 -4.88 -21.20 -25.75
N LEU A 325 -4.89 -21.56 -24.45
CA LEU A 325 -3.69 -21.62 -23.62
C LEU A 325 -2.63 -22.53 -24.28
N PRO A 326 -1.37 -22.08 -24.41
CA PRO A 326 -0.32 -22.91 -24.99
C PRO A 326 -0.02 -24.14 -24.09
N ALA A 327 0.60 -25.17 -24.67
CA ALA A 327 1.19 -26.21 -23.84
C ALA A 327 2.51 -25.69 -23.24
N GLY A 328 2.85 -26.12 -22.03
CA GLY A 328 4.09 -25.72 -21.38
C GLY A 328 4.12 -26.01 -19.88
N SER A 329 5.29 -25.84 -19.28
CA SER A 329 5.55 -26.10 -17.84
C SER A 329 5.77 -24.83 -17.02
N SER A 330 5.54 -23.65 -17.60
CA SER A 330 5.75 -22.35 -16.95
C SER A 330 4.48 -21.77 -16.31
N TYR A 331 3.55 -22.63 -15.86
CA TYR A 331 2.28 -22.20 -15.25
C TYR A 331 2.34 -22.20 -13.72
N LYS A 332 1.70 -21.22 -13.08
CA LYS A 332 1.44 -21.18 -11.64
C LYS A 332 -0.04 -20.88 -11.41
N VAL A 333 -0.57 -21.30 -10.27
CA VAL A 333 -1.84 -20.76 -9.75
C VAL A 333 -1.53 -19.79 -8.64
N MET A 334 -2.11 -18.59 -8.72
CA MET A 334 -2.08 -17.59 -7.67
C MET A 334 -3.45 -17.52 -6.98
N GLY A 335 -3.50 -17.67 -5.66
CA GLY A 335 -4.70 -17.48 -4.84
C GLY A 335 -4.56 -16.23 -3.98
N ILE A 336 -5.62 -15.43 -3.89
CA ILE A 336 -5.65 -14.17 -3.12
C ILE A 336 -6.95 -14.11 -2.30
N GLU A 337 -6.81 -13.94 -0.99
CA GLU A 337 -7.92 -13.69 -0.07
C GLU A 337 -8.73 -12.46 -0.50
N GLN A 338 -10.05 -12.57 -0.52
CA GLN A 338 -10.95 -11.46 -0.77
C GLN A 338 -11.48 -10.90 0.55
N PHE A 339 -11.50 -9.57 0.66
CA PHE A 339 -11.97 -8.85 1.85
C PHE A 339 -11.31 -9.33 3.16
N PRO A 340 -9.96 -9.28 3.23
CA PRO A 340 -9.21 -9.65 4.42
C PRO A 340 -9.60 -8.75 5.59
N VAL A 341 -9.52 -9.33 6.79
CA VAL A 341 -9.80 -8.63 8.05
C VAL A 341 -8.84 -7.46 8.25
N ASN A 342 -7.57 -7.67 7.89
CA ASN A 342 -6.56 -6.64 7.78
C ASN A 342 -6.27 -6.36 6.29
N LYS A 343 -6.75 -5.22 5.78
CA LYS A 343 -6.58 -4.82 4.37
C LYS A 343 -5.12 -4.68 3.92
N TYR A 344 -4.21 -4.47 4.86
CA TYR A 344 -2.78 -4.37 4.58
C TYR A 344 -2.07 -5.72 4.63
N HIS A 345 -2.74 -6.74 5.18
CA HIS A 345 -2.22 -8.08 5.31
C HIS A 345 -3.09 -9.10 4.57
N VAL A 346 -3.07 -9.00 3.24
CA VAL A 346 -3.83 -9.90 2.37
C VAL A 346 -3.12 -11.25 2.26
N ALA A 347 -3.78 -12.35 2.61
CA ALA A 347 -3.22 -13.67 2.35
C ALA A 347 -3.17 -13.92 0.83
N LYS A 348 -1.99 -14.31 0.34
CA LYS A 348 -1.77 -14.65 -1.07
C LYS A 348 -0.76 -15.79 -1.18
N PHE A 349 -0.92 -16.62 -2.20
CA PHE A 349 -0.03 -17.75 -2.45
C PHE A 349 0.11 -18.00 -3.95
N ALA A 350 1.32 -18.24 -4.43
CA ALA A 350 1.57 -18.71 -5.78
C ALA A 350 2.18 -20.12 -5.71
N THR A 351 1.61 -21.06 -6.45
CA THR A 351 2.16 -22.42 -6.55
C THR A 351 3.55 -22.40 -7.20
N PRO A 352 4.35 -23.46 -7.01
CA PRO A 352 5.42 -23.78 -7.93
C PRO A 352 4.92 -23.90 -9.38
N TYR A 353 5.86 -23.89 -10.31
CA TYR A 353 5.55 -24.12 -11.72
C TYR A 353 5.01 -25.55 -11.96
N PHE A 354 3.99 -25.68 -12.79
CA PHE A 354 3.37 -26.95 -13.20
C PHE A 354 3.05 -26.97 -14.70
N THR A 355 2.60 -28.12 -15.21
CA THR A 355 2.44 -28.34 -16.65
C THR A 355 0.99 -28.30 -17.12
N ILE A 356 0.76 -27.63 -18.25
CA ILE A 356 -0.48 -27.75 -19.04
C ILE A 356 -0.15 -28.39 -20.39
N LYS A 357 -0.90 -29.43 -20.76
CA LYS A 357 -0.84 -30.13 -22.06
C LYS A 357 -2.12 -29.90 -22.86
N LYS A 358 -2.05 -30.10 -24.18
CA LYS A 358 -3.22 -30.19 -25.05
C LYS A 358 -3.50 -31.65 -25.39
N ALA A 359 -4.76 -32.06 -25.28
CA ALA A 359 -5.18 -33.34 -25.81
C ALA A 359 -4.90 -33.39 -27.34
N PRO A 360 -4.49 -34.55 -27.88
CA PRO A 360 -4.32 -34.71 -29.31
C PRO A 360 -5.64 -34.39 -30.03
N ARG A 361 -5.57 -33.63 -31.14
CA ARG A 361 -6.76 -33.40 -31.97
C ARG A 361 -7.25 -34.75 -32.50
N PRO A 362 -8.56 -35.05 -32.45
CA PRO A 362 -9.09 -36.19 -33.17
C PRO A 362 -8.74 -36.05 -34.66
N GLN A 363 -8.18 -37.10 -35.25
CA GLN A 363 -7.88 -37.11 -36.68
C GLN A 363 -9.19 -36.93 -37.45
N LYS A 364 -9.22 -35.96 -38.37
CA LYS A 364 -10.34 -35.87 -39.32
C LYS A 364 -10.38 -37.20 -40.10
N PRO A 365 -11.56 -37.82 -40.29
CA PRO A 365 -11.65 -38.97 -41.17
C PRO A 365 -11.08 -38.61 -42.54
N THR A 366 -10.16 -39.42 -43.03
CA THR A 366 -9.56 -39.27 -44.35
C THR A 366 -10.69 -39.25 -45.38
N PRO A 367 -10.78 -38.23 -46.26
CA PRO A 367 -11.75 -38.28 -47.34
C PRO A 367 -11.48 -39.52 -48.21
N PRO A 368 -12.52 -40.19 -48.74
CA PRO A 368 -12.34 -41.35 -49.59
C PRO A 368 -11.49 -40.98 -50.81
N PRO A 369 -10.65 -41.92 -51.31
CA PRO A 369 -9.79 -41.65 -52.46
C PRO A 369 -10.66 -41.23 -53.65
N VAL A 370 -10.29 -40.09 -54.24
CA VAL A 370 -10.87 -39.61 -55.49
C VAL A 370 -10.47 -40.60 -56.60
N PRO A 371 -11.39 -41.11 -57.43
CA PRO A 371 -11.03 -42.00 -58.52
C PRO A 371 -10.15 -41.26 -59.54
N ASP A 372 -9.13 -41.95 -60.03
CA ASP A 372 -8.11 -41.42 -60.94
C ASP A 372 -8.72 -40.85 -62.24
N PRO A 373 -8.17 -39.76 -62.80
CA PRO A 373 -8.61 -39.22 -64.07
C PRO A 373 -8.19 -40.15 -65.23
N VAL A 374 -9.12 -40.34 -66.16
CA VAL A 374 -8.93 -41.08 -67.41
C VAL A 374 -7.82 -40.41 -68.23
N VAL A 375 -6.84 -41.23 -68.63
CA VAL A 375 -5.70 -40.87 -69.48
C VAL A 375 -6.17 -40.76 -70.94
N GLU A 376 -5.94 -39.60 -71.57
CA GLU A 376 -5.87 -39.47 -73.03
C GLU A 376 -4.40 -39.38 -73.44
N GLU A 377 -4.00 -40.27 -74.36
CA GLU A 377 -2.62 -40.47 -74.81
C GLU A 377 -2.18 -39.41 -75.83
N GLU A 378 -0.93 -38.93 -75.72
CA GLU A 378 -0.20 -38.31 -76.84
C GLU A 378 1.22 -38.91 -76.98
N PRO A 379 1.80 -38.91 -78.20
CA PRO A 379 2.75 -39.92 -78.63
C PRO A 379 4.22 -39.62 -78.31
N VAL A 380 4.95 -40.73 -78.15
CA VAL A 380 6.37 -40.89 -77.85
C VAL A 380 7.28 -40.33 -78.95
N THR A 381 8.36 -39.64 -78.58
CA THR A 381 9.63 -39.63 -79.34
C THR A 381 10.85 -39.52 -78.40
N PRO A 382 12.03 -40.04 -78.80
CA PRO A 382 12.97 -40.72 -77.89
C PRO A 382 14.13 -39.87 -77.36
N GLU A 383 14.67 -40.31 -76.21
CA GLU A 383 15.86 -39.80 -75.53
C GLU A 383 17.18 -40.07 -76.29
N PRO A 384 18.22 -39.25 -76.08
CA PRO A 384 19.63 -39.66 -76.19
C PRO A 384 20.37 -39.63 -74.83
N PRO A 385 21.58 -40.22 -74.73
CA PRO A 385 21.86 -41.22 -73.71
C PRO A 385 22.74 -40.76 -72.53
N VAL A 386 22.72 -41.62 -71.52
CA VAL A 386 23.56 -41.71 -70.31
C VAL A 386 25.07 -41.60 -70.61
N GLN A 387 25.80 -40.85 -69.79
CA GLN A 387 27.23 -41.05 -69.54
C GLN A 387 27.53 -41.16 -68.04
N ILE A 388 28.57 -41.94 -67.78
CA ILE A 388 28.90 -42.71 -66.57
C ILE A 388 30.00 -42.01 -65.74
N GLU A 389 29.91 -42.18 -64.42
CA GLU A 389 30.92 -42.14 -63.34
C GLU A 389 31.88 -40.95 -63.14
N LYS A 390 31.96 -40.49 -61.88
CA LYS A 390 33.18 -40.65 -61.05
C LYS A 390 32.90 -40.49 -59.56
N GLU A 391 33.52 -41.39 -58.79
CA GLU A 391 33.51 -41.53 -57.32
C GLU A 391 34.80 -40.96 -56.71
N GLU A 392 34.75 -40.69 -55.40
CA GLU A 392 35.82 -40.31 -54.45
C GLU A 392 36.27 -38.83 -54.50
N GLU A 393 36.42 -38.09 -53.40
CA GLU A 393 37.16 -38.41 -52.17
C GLU A 393 36.79 -37.45 -51.01
N LYS A 394 36.96 -37.91 -49.76
CA LYS A 394 36.77 -37.18 -48.49
C LYS A 394 37.82 -36.10 -48.26
N VAL A 395 37.45 -34.95 -47.69
CA VAL A 395 38.36 -34.11 -46.87
C VAL A 395 37.65 -33.57 -45.62
N VAL A 396 38.28 -33.82 -44.48
CA VAL A 396 37.99 -33.34 -43.12
C VAL A 396 38.48 -31.91 -42.97
N VAL A 397 37.71 -31.01 -42.32
CA VAL A 397 38.25 -29.73 -41.81
C VAL A 397 37.66 -29.41 -40.44
N GLU A 398 38.58 -29.00 -39.55
CA GLU A 398 38.50 -28.66 -38.12
C GLU A 398 37.61 -27.45 -37.74
N PRO A 399 37.30 -27.26 -36.44
CA PRO A 399 36.44 -26.17 -35.96
C PRO A 399 37.22 -24.86 -35.76
N VAL A 400 36.61 -23.74 -36.15
CA VAL A 400 37.13 -22.38 -35.98
C VAL A 400 36.73 -21.81 -34.61
N VAL A 401 37.73 -21.31 -33.89
CA VAL A 401 37.65 -20.59 -32.61
C VAL A 401 37.31 -19.11 -32.86
N LEU A 402 36.40 -18.56 -32.06
CA LEU A 402 36.06 -17.12 -32.02
C LEU A 402 36.99 -16.37 -31.05
N PRO A 403 37.51 -15.17 -31.38
CA PRO A 403 38.31 -14.36 -30.47
C PRO A 403 37.47 -13.42 -29.58
N GLU A 404 37.96 -13.17 -28.37
CA GLU A 404 37.48 -12.19 -27.38
C GLU A 404 37.71 -10.72 -27.83
N PRO A 405 36.90 -9.75 -27.36
CA PRO A 405 37.11 -8.32 -27.65
C PRO A 405 37.99 -7.62 -26.60
N GLU A 406 38.89 -6.76 -27.10
CA GLU A 406 39.74 -5.80 -26.37
C GLU A 406 38.98 -4.55 -25.86
N PRO A 407 39.53 -3.78 -24.90
CA PRO A 407 38.82 -2.69 -24.20
C PRO A 407 38.90 -1.33 -24.91
N GLU A 408 37.84 -0.53 -24.78
CA GLU A 408 37.71 0.84 -25.30
C GLU A 408 38.45 1.91 -24.44
N PRO A 409 38.87 3.05 -25.02
CA PRO A 409 39.74 4.03 -24.37
C PRO A 409 39.00 5.14 -23.59
N GLU A 410 39.67 5.68 -22.57
CA GLU A 410 39.25 6.86 -21.78
C GLU A 410 39.31 8.16 -22.59
N PRO A 411 38.40 9.14 -22.36
CA PRO A 411 38.54 10.48 -22.92
C PRO A 411 39.12 11.49 -21.92
N ALA A 412 39.81 12.47 -22.53
CA ALA A 412 40.75 13.41 -21.96
C ALA A 412 40.16 14.60 -21.17
N ILE A 413 41.04 15.22 -20.38
CA ILE A 413 40.87 16.43 -19.58
C ILE A 413 41.08 17.67 -20.45
N GLU A 414 40.16 18.65 -20.39
CA GLU A 414 40.36 20.01 -20.89
C GLU A 414 40.13 21.06 -19.78
N LYS A 415 40.96 22.10 -19.77
CA LYS A 415 41.06 23.16 -18.75
C LYS A 415 40.33 24.45 -19.18
N GLU A 416 39.56 24.99 -18.23
CA GLU A 416 39.45 26.39 -17.76
C GLU A 416 39.46 27.58 -18.74
N GLU A 417 38.38 28.38 -18.71
CA GLU A 417 38.41 29.84 -18.90
C GLU A 417 37.44 30.55 -17.92
N GLU A 418 37.81 31.78 -17.54
CA GLU A 418 37.33 32.55 -16.38
C GLU A 418 36.59 33.84 -16.82
N LYS A 419 35.62 34.30 -16.00
CA LYS A 419 35.01 35.67 -15.84
C LYS A 419 33.83 36.09 -16.75
N PRO A 420 32.96 37.07 -16.35
CA PRO A 420 33.03 37.99 -15.19
C PRO A 420 31.77 38.08 -14.30
N VAL A 421 31.97 38.73 -13.15
CA VAL A 421 30.97 39.16 -12.14
C VAL A 421 30.11 40.31 -12.68
N ILE A 422 28.78 40.21 -12.48
CA ILE A 422 27.84 41.34 -12.62
C ILE A 422 26.83 41.26 -11.46
N GLU A 423 26.87 42.25 -10.55
CA GLU A 423 25.77 42.59 -9.64
C GLU A 423 24.67 43.31 -10.42
N PRO A 424 23.38 43.11 -10.07
CA PRO A 424 22.61 44.33 -9.79
C PRO A 424 21.54 44.21 -8.67
N VAL A 425 21.56 45.25 -7.83
CA VAL A 425 20.44 46.15 -7.48
C VAL A 425 19.23 45.59 -6.71
N ILE A 426 19.11 46.10 -5.49
CA ILE A 426 17.95 46.07 -4.58
C ILE A 426 16.93 47.15 -4.99
N LEU A 427 15.65 46.81 -5.04
CA LEU A 427 14.51 47.73 -5.00
C LEU A 427 13.39 47.16 -4.10
N PRO A 428 12.58 48.02 -3.46
CA PRO A 428 11.95 47.77 -2.15
C PRO A 428 10.62 47.01 -2.20
N GLU A 429 10.28 46.39 -1.06
CA GLU A 429 8.99 45.74 -0.76
C GLU A 429 7.80 46.73 -0.84
N PRO A 430 6.63 46.29 -1.33
CA PRO A 430 5.39 47.04 -1.20
C PRO A 430 4.74 46.85 0.19
N GLU A 431 4.25 47.97 0.72
CA GLU A 431 3.48 48.11 1.97
C GLU A 431 2.12 47.37 1.94
N PRO A 432 1.54 47.01 3.10
CA PRO A 432 0.27 46.29 3.18
C PRO A 432 -0.94 47.23 2.98
N GLU A 433 -1.90 46.80 2.18
CA GLU A 433 -3.22 47.43 2.05
C GLU A 433 -4.20 46.97 3.16
N PRO A 434 -5.18 47.81 3.52
CA PRO A 434 -5.81 47.81 4.85
C PRO A 434 -6.96 46.81 5.05
N GLU A 435 -7.12 46.41 6.31
CA GLU A 435 -8.27 45.70 6.87
C GLU A 435 -9.57 46.50 6.67
N ILE A 436 -10.61 45.81 6.20
CA ILE A 436 -12.00 46.31 6.25
C ILE A 436 -12.76 45.48 7.28
N GLU A 437 -13.04 46.12 8.40
CA GLU A 437 -13.99 45.68 9.42
C GLU A 437 -15.41 45.63 8.84
N LYS A 438 -16.11 44.52 9.09
CA LYS A 438 -17.59 44.50 9.09
C LYS A 438 -18.07 43.84 10.37
N GLU A 439 -18.37 44.71 11.32
CA GLU A 439 -19.25 44.53 12.47
C GLU A 439 -20.71 44.45 11.97
N ILE A 440 -21.44 43.34 12.23
CA ILE A 440 -22.90 43.34 12.41
C ILE A 440 -23.33 42.25 13.42
N GLU A 441 -23.79 42.77 14.57
CA GLU A 441 -24.88 42.37 15.49
C GLU A 441 -25.15 40.92 15.91
N VAL A 442 -25.12 40.75 17.23
CA VAL A 442 -25.70 39.67 18.04
C VAL A 442 -27.06 40.14 18.61
N ILE A 443 -28.15 39.40 18.38
CA ILE A 443 -29.30 39.32 19.31
C ILE A 443 -30.01 37.94 19.14
N PRO A 444 -30.86 37.45 20.08
CA PRO A 444 -30.66 36.16 20.73
C PRO A 444 -31.76 35.11 20.46
N GLU A 445 -31.47 33.92 20.96
CA GLU A 445 -32.30 32.72 21.15
C GLU A 445 -33.75 32.94 21.62
N VAL A 446 -34.73 32.25 20.99
CA VAL A 446 -35.96 31.74 21.65
C VAL A 446 -36.45 30.46 20.96
N VAL A 447 -36.54 29.39 21.76
CA VAL A 447 -37.24 28.11 21.50
C VAL A 447 -38.75 28.29 21.77
N PRO A 448 -39.63 27.61 21.02
CA PRO A 448 -40.58 26.72 21.71
C PRO A 448 -40.82 25.36 21.01
N GLU A 449 -40.81 24.31 21.85
CA GLU A 449 -41.59 23.05 21.77
C GLU A 449 -43.05 23.33 21.35
N LYS A 450 -43.87 22.49 20.69
CA LYS A 450 -43.95 21.05 20.41
C LYS A 450 -45.22 20.85 19.57
N GLU A 451 -45.27 19.97 18.56
CA GLU A 451 -46.45 19.11 18.32
C GLU A 451 -46.10 17.95 17.38
N ILE A 452 -46.52 16.76 17.76
CA ILE A 452 -46.29 15.48 17.08
C ILE A 452 -47.47 15.25 16.14
N GLU A 453 -47.23 15.17 14.83
CA GLU A 453 -48.23 14.68 13.88
C GLU A 453 -47.68 13.49 13.08
N GLN A 454 -48.54 12.49 12.93
CA GLN A 454 -48.23 11.11 12.56
C GLN A 454 -47.87 10.96 11.07
N LEU A 455 -46.85 10.17 10.77
CA LEU A 455 -46.47 9.82 9.40
C LEU A 455 -47.50 8.86 8.77
N PRO A 456 -48.01 9.14 7.55
CA PRO A 456 -48.72 8.15 6.75
C PRO A 456 -47.75 7.16 6.07
N PRO A 457 -48.20 5.94 5.73
CA PRO A 457 -47.35 4.88 5.17
C PRO A 457 -46.91 5.15 3.72
N PRO A 458 -45.83 4.49 3.24
CA PRO A 458 -45.24 4.80 1.95
C PRO A 458 -46.08 4.26 0.79
N VAL A 459 -46.45 5.15 -0.13
CA VAL A 459 -47.08 4.83 -1.41
C VAL A 459 -45.98 4.51 -2.44
N VAL A 460 -46.04 3.30 -2.98
CA VAL A 460 -45.27 2.85 -4.14
C VAL A 460 -45.79 3.60 -5.37
N ILE A 461 -44.90 4.28 -6.10
CA ILE A 461 -45.21 4.84 -7.43
C ILE A 461 -44.25 4.21 -8.46
N PRO A 462 -44.76 3.77 -9.63
CA PRO A 462 -44.01 3.01 -10.61
C PRO A 462 -43.11 3.88 -11.47
N GLU A 463 -42.06 3.25 -12.00
CA GLU A 463 -41.14 3.77 -13.01
C GLU A 463 -41.87 3.95 -14.35
N GLU A 464 -41.90 5.18 -14.88
CA GLU A 464 -42.48 5.51 -16.18
C GLU A 464 -41.41 6.11 -17.09
N GLU A 465 -41.15 5.43 -18.22
CA GLU A 465 -40.33 5.89 -19.34
C GLU A 465 -40.99 7.05 -20.08
N THR A 466 -40.21 8.03 -20.56
CA THR A 466 -40.37 8.77 -21.85
C THR A 466 -39.23 9.80 -21.98
N PRO A 467 -39.03 10.50 -23.12
CA PRO A 467 -38.69 10.01 -24.45
C PRO A 467 -37.41 10.68 -25.01
N LYS A 468 -36.79 10.11 -26.06
CA LYS A 468 -35.66 10.72 -26.79
C LYS A 468 -36.11 11.94 -27.60
N VAL A 469 -35.44 13.07 -27.42
CA VAL A 469 -35.51 14.24 -28.31
C VAL A 469 -34.08 14.63 -28.72
N ASP A 470 -33.82 14.59 -30.03
CA ASP A 470 -32.63 15.16 -30.66
C ASP A 470 -32.70 16.69 -30.59
N VAL A 471 -31.74 17.31 -29.89
CA VAL A 471 -31.43 18.74 -30.02
C VAL A 471 -29.92 18.91 -30.13
N MET A 472 -29.53 19.50 -31.25
CA MET A 472 -28.18 19.93 -31.62
C MET A 472 -27.65 20.93 -30.58
N VAL A 473 -26.57 20.58 -29.88
CA VAL A 473 -25.86 21.47 -28.93
C VAL A 473 -24.62 22.03 -29.62
N PRO A 474 -24.36 23.34 -29.56
CA PRO A 474 -23.18 23.95 -30.16
C PRO A 474 -21.92 23.56 -29.37
N GLU A 475 -20.88 23.25 -30.14
CA GLU A 475 -19.51 22.99 -29.72
C GLU A 475 -18.99 24.15 -28.86
N THR A 476 -18.84 23.90 -27.56
CA THR A 476 -18.26 24.84 -26.59
C THR A 476 -17.25 24.06 -25.75
N GLU A 477 -15.98 24.47 -25.87
CA GLU A 477 -14.75 24.00 -25.23
C GLU A 477 -14.89 22.92 -24.14
N GLU A 478 -14.48 21.70 -24.48
CA GLU A 478 -14.30 20.60 -23.54
C GLU A 478 -13.22 20.95 -22.50
N ALA A 479 -13.64 21.23 -21.27
CA ALA A 479 -12.75 21.08 -20.12
C ALA A 479 -12.30 19.61 -20.06
N ILE A 480 -11.02 19.38 -20.27
CA ILE A 480 -10.42 18.05 -20.43
C ILE A 480 -10.64 17.24 -19.15
N ALA A 481 -11.48 16.22 -19.23
CA ALA A 481 -11.74 15.31 -18.12
C ALA A 481 -10.52 14.44 -17.86
N LEU A 482 -9.89 14.60 -16.69
CA LEU A 482 -8.79 13.73 -16.25
C LEU A 482 -9.22 12.26 -16.24
N ARG A 483 -8.32 11.39 -16.69
CA ARG A 483 -8.57 9.95 -16.77
C ARG A 483 -8.63 9.33 -15.37
N ASN A 484 -9.79 8.79 -14.99
CA ASN A 484 -9.99 8.13 -13.69
C ASN A 484 -9.68 6.62 -13.72
N PHE A 485 -9.74 5.98 -14.89
CA PHE A 485 -9.49 4.54 -15.05
C PHE A 485 -8.74 4.22 -16.34
N PHE A 486 -7.94 3.17 -16.30
CA PHE A 486 -7.27 2.60 -17.47
C PHE A 486 -7.14 1.08 -17.32
N ASP A 487 -7.67 0.33 -18.29
CA ASP A 487 -7.63 -1.14 -18.28
C ASP A 487 -8.13 -1.75 -16.95
N GLY A 488 -9.28 -1.26 -16.47
CA GLY A 488 -9.91 -1.70 -15.23
C GLY A 488 -9.19 -1.29 -13.94
N ARG A 489 -8.09 -0.53 -14.02
CA ARG A 489 -7.35 0.00 -12.87
C ARG A 489 -7.73 1.45 -12.62
N SER A 490 -7.80 1.86 -11.35
CA SER A 490 -8.00 3.27 -10.99
C SER A 490 -6.70 4.05 -11.18
N ILE A 491 -6.77 5.22 -11.80
CA ILE A 491 -5.62 6.14 -11.89
C ILE A 491 -5.68 7.14 -10.74
N SER A 492 -4.55 7.34 -10.07
CA SER A 492 -4.38 8.36 -9.02
C SER A 492 -3.26 9.32 -9.41
N TYR A 493 -3.58 10.60 -9.57
CA TYR A 493 -2.60 11.65 -9.87
C TYR A 493 -1.89 12.06 -8.58
N THR A 494 -0.59 11.83 -8.53
CA THR A 494 0.24 12.07 -7.33
C THR A 494 0.93 13.44 -7.35
N LYS A 495 1.10 14.01 -8.55
CA LYS A 495 1.82 15.25 -8.77
C LYS A 495 1.36 15.93 -10.05
N GLU A 496 1.52 17.24 -10.08
CA GLU A 496 1.41 18.07 -11.28
C GLU A 496 2.75 18.77 -11.51
N LEU A 497 3.20 18.81 -12.77
CA LEU A 497 4.43 19.44 -13.21
C LEU A 497 4.14 20.44 -14.30
N VAL A 498 4.93 21.52 -14.32
CA VAL A 498 5.01 22.44 -15.45
C VAL A 498 6.42 22.33 -16.02
N VAL A 499 6.53 22.12 -17.33
CA VAL A 499 7.81 22.01 -18.06
C VAL A 499 7.95 23.16 -19.05
N ASP A 500 9.18 23.59 -19.30
CA ASP A 500 9.44 24.72 -20.20
C ASP A 500 9.33 24.34 -21.69
N THR A 501 9.44 23.05 -22.04
CA THR A 501 9.46 22.58 -23.44
C THR A 501 8.55 21.37 -23.67
N GLU A 502 8.06 21.20 -24.90
CA GLU A 502 7.24 20.05 -25.29
C GLU A 502 8.05 18.74 -25.45
N ASN A 503 9.38 18.82 -25.62
CA ASN A 503 10.23 17.65 -25.83
C ASN A 503 11.01 17.36 -24.55
N ILE A 504 10.58 16.33 -23.83
CA ILE A 504 11.16 15.95 -22.54
C ILE A 504 11.92 14.63 -22.63
N ARG A 505 12.88 14.44 -21.74
CA ARG A 505 13.53 13.15 -21.47
C ARG A 505 12.93 12.54 -20.22
N VAL A 506 12.40 11.33 -20.36
CA VAL A 506 11.88 10.52 -19.27
C VAL A 506 12.88 9.41 -18.99
N SER A 507 13.53 9.48 -17.84
CA SER A 507 14.42 8.42 -17.38
C SER A 507 13.73 7.58 -16.31
N LEU A 508 13.82 6.25 -16.38
CA LEU A 508 13.25 5.37 -15.37
C LEU A 508 14.21 4.30 -14.87
N TRP A 509 14.10 3.98 -13.58
CA TRP A 509 14.80 2.89 -12.90
C TRP A 509 14.00 2.39 -11.71
N ASP A 510 14.38 1.20 -11.24
CA ASP A 510 13.86 0.58 -10.03
C ASP A 510 14.17 1.44 -8.79
N HIS A 511 13.15 1.82 -8.02
CA HIS A 511 13.34 2.65 -6.83
C HIS A 511 13.84 1.87 -5.61
N GLY A 512 13.56 0.57 -5.54
CA GLY A 512 13.71 -0.21 -4.32
C GLY A 512 14.56 -1.45 -4.52
N ARG A 513 14.00 -2.48 -5.15
CA ARG A 513 14.65 -3.76 -5.36
C ARG A 513 14.32 -4.36 -6.72
N GLN A 514 15.37 -4.73 -7.45
CA GLN A 514 15.24 -5.56 -8.65
C GLN A 514 14.69 -6.95 -8.28
N ASP A 515 13.39 -7.14 -8.43
CA ASP A 515 12.71 -8.35 -8.03
C ASP A 515 11.79 -8.92 -9.14
N GLY A 516 12.00 -8.44 -10.36
CA GLY A 516 11.31 -8.93 -11.56
C GLY A 516 10.15 -8.05 -12.00
N ASP A 517 10.02 -6.83 -11.48
CA ASP A 517 9.04 -5.86 -11.92
C ASP A 517 9.09 -5.61 -13.44
N ILE A 518 7.95 -5.74 -14.10
CA ILE A 518 7.75 -5.42 -15.52
C ILE A 518 6.68 -4.34 -15.61
N VAL A 519 7.04 -3.20 -16.18
CA VAL A 519 6.18 -2.02 -16.22
C VAL A 519 6.08 -1.41 -17.61
N SER A 520 5.03 -0.66 -17.82
CA SER A 520 4.87 0.25 -18.95
C SER A 520 4.68 1.67 -18.44
N ILE A 521 5.13 2.64 -19.23
CA ILE A 521 4.79 4.05 -19.05
C ILE A 521 3.85 4.43 -20.18
N TYR A 522 2.73 5.04 -19.82
CA TYR A 522 1.76 5.60 -20.75
C TYR A 522 1.78 7.12 -20.66
N LEU A 523 1.60 7.78 -21.80
CA LEU A 523 1.36 9.21 -21.92
C LEU A 523 0.04 9.40 -22.67
N ASN A 524 -0.93 10.12 -22.11
CA ASN A 524 -2.21 10.38 -22.77
C ASN A 524 -2.99 9.11 -23.15
N GLY A 525 -2.73 8.00 -22.44
CA GLY A 525 -3.28 6.67 -22.74
C GLY A 525 -2.53 5.88 -23.81
N GLU A 526 -1.45 6.43 -24.39
CA GLU A 526 -0.59 5.73 -25.36
C GLU A 526 0.71 5.25 -24.70
N PRO A 527 1.20 4.02 -24.99
CA PRO A 527 2.40 3.49 -24.37
C PRO A 527 3.66 4.15 -24.95
N VAL A 528 4.39 4.91 -24.12
CA VAL A 528 5.71 5.47 -24.47
C VAL A 528 6.84 4.52 -24.09
N VAL A 529 6.60 3.63 -23.11
CA VAL A 529 7.50 2.53 -22.76
C VAL A 529 6.68 1.26 -22.59
N ALA A 530 7.01 0.21 -23.34
CA ALA A 530 6.28 -1.05 -23.34
C ALA A 530 7.07 -2.18 -22.63
N LYS A 531 6.47 -2.80 -21.60
CA LYS A 531 6.97 -4.02 -20.95
C LYS A 531 8.46 -3.97 -20.57
N HIS A 532 8.87 -2.87 -19.96
CA HIS A 532 10.23 -2.68 -19.47
C HIS A 532 10.44 -3.41 -18.15
N THR A 533 11.42 -4.30 -18.09
CA THR A 533 11.88 -4.89 -16.83
C THR A 533 12.65 -3.86 -16.03
N LEU A 534 12.20 -3.55 -14.82
CA LEU A 534 12.87 -2.59 -13.97
C LEU A 534 14.23 -3.10 -13.53
N THR A 535 15.20 -2.19 -13.62
CA THR A 535 16.55 -2.42 -13.14
C THR A 535 17.05 -1.22 -12.37
N TYR A 536 18.10 -1.39 -11.58
CA TYR A 536 18.80 -0.25 -10.97
C TYR A 536 19.51 0.65 -12.00
N LYS A 537 19.63 0.19 -13.26
CA LYS A 537 20.21 1.00 -14.33
C LYS A 537 19.16 1.93 -14.89
N LYS A 538 19.46 3.22 -14.85
CA LYS A 538 18.66 4.29 -15.44
C LYS A 538 18.57 4.12 -16.96
N LYS A 539 17.34 4.12 -17.48
CA LYS A 539 17.04 4.05 -18.92
C LYS A 539 16.30 5.30 -19.36
N VAL A 540 16.79 5.96 -20.40
CA VAL A 540 16.28 7.27 -20.88
C VAL A 540 15.44 7.07 -22.15
N TYR A 541 14.32 7.79 -22.22
CA TYR A 541 13.41 7.84 -23.37
C TYR A 541 13.08 9.29 -23.71
N GLU A 542 13.04 9.62 -24.99
CA GLU A 542 12.59 10.94 -25.47
C GLU A 542 11.09 10.90 -25.74
N VAL A 543 10.36 11.86 -25.18
CA VAL A 543 8.90 11.89 -25.18
C VAL A 543 8.43 13.30 -25.56
N LYS A 544 7.47 13.37 -26.48
CA LYS A 544 6.86 14.63 -26.92
C LYS A 544 5.49 14.82 -26.27
N LEU A 545 5.30 15.96 -25.63
CA LEU A 545 4.06 16.41 -24.99
C LEU A 545 3.20 17.21 -25.97
N ASP A 546 1.91 17.27 -25.69
CA ASP A 546 0.96 18.14 -26.38
C ASP A 546 0.84 19.46 -25.60
N PRO A 547 1.33 20.60 -26.11
CA PRO A 547 1.29 21.88 -25.40
C PRO A 547 -0.13 22.48 -25.30
N SER A 548 -1.09 21.96 -26.08
CA SER A 548 -2.47 22.47 -26.07
C SER A 548 -3.33 21.92 -24.93
N LYS A 549 -2.82 20.94 -24.17
CA LYS A 549 -3.57 20.26 -23.11
C LYS A 549 -2.69 19.75 -21.96
N PRO A 550 -3.28 19.45 -20.79
CA PRO A 550 -2.61 18.66 -19.76
C PRO A 550 -2.27 17.26 -20.28
N ASN A 551 -1.08 16.77 -19.97
CA ASN A 551 -0.61 15.45 -20.38
C ASN A 551 -0.51 14.51 -19.18
N ASP A 552 -1.25 13.39 -19.17
CA ASP A 552 -1.16 12.39 -18.10
C ASP A 552 -0.09 11.34 -18.42
N LEU A 553 0.97 11.29 -17.61
CA LEU A 553 1.98 10.24 -17.64
C LEU A 553 1.77 9.30 -16.47
N PHE A 554 1.51 8.01 -16.73
CA PHE A 554 1.23 7.06 -15.65
C PHE A 554 1.99 5.74 -15.80
N LEU A 555 2.28 5.16 -14.63
CA LEU A 555 2.92 3.87 -14.52
C LEU A 555 1.87 2.75 -14.57
N TYR A 556 2.16 1.73 -15.37
CA TYR A 556 1.33 0.54 -15.49
C TYR A 556 2.15 -0.70 -15.15
N ALA A 557 1.71 -1.48 -14.17
CA ALA A 557 2.34 -2.74 -13.81
C ALA A 557 1.76 -3.91 -14.63
N HIS A 558 2.63 -4.63 -15.36
CA HIS A 558 2.28 -5.88 -16.07
C HIS A 558 2.32 -7.10 -15.15
N ASN A 559 3.08 -7.00 -14.06
CA ASN A 559 3.17 -7.99 -13.00
C ASN A 559 3.24 -7.29 -11.65
N LEU A 560 3.56 -8.02 -10.59
CA LEU A 560 3.71 -7.50 -9.22
C LEU A 560 5.15 -7.66 -8.69
N GLY A 561 6.08 -8.00 -9.59
CA GLY A 561 7.41 -8.50 -9.22
C GLY A 561 7.33 -9.62 -8.19
N ARG A 562 8.30 -9.62 -7.28
CA ARG A 562 8.31 -10.48 -6.09
C ARG A 562 7.63 -9.79 -4.91
N PHE A 563 7.71 -8.46 -4.85
CA PHE A 563 7.27 -7.59 -3.77
C PHE A 563 6.49 -6.40 -4.34
N PRO A 564 5.17 -6.49 -4.49
CA PRO A 564 4.37 -5.37 -4.97
C PRO A 564 4.21 -4.24 -3.95
N PRO A 565 3.84 -3.02 -4.39
CA PRO A 565 3.62 -2.61 -5.79
C PRO A 565 4.94 -2.44 -6.56
N ASN A 566 4.86 -2.37 -7.89
CA ASN A 566 6.03 -2.03 -8.69
C ASN A 566 6.33 -0.54 -8.47
N THR A 567 7.53 -0.22 -8.01
CA THR A 567 7.92 1.16 -7.68
C THR A 567 9.00 1.66 -8.63
N VAL A 568 8.67 2.68 -9.42
CA VAL A 568 9.55 3.28 -10.41
C VAL A 568 9.98 4.66 -9.98
N SER A 569 11.29 4.91 -10.00
CA SER A 569 11.81 6.27 -10.01
C SER A 569 11.79 6.78 -11.45
N ILE A 570 11.12 7.90 -11.68
CA ILE A 570 11.05 8.59 -12.96
C ILE A 570 11.70 9.97 -12.81
N GLU A 571 12.65 10.28 -13.67
CA GLU A 571 13.17 11.63 -13.86
C GLU A 571 12.60 12.21 -15.15
N ILE A 572 11.94 13.35 -15.07
CA ILE A 572 11.48 14.13 -16.23
C ILE A 572 12.43 15.33 -16.38
N HIS A 573 13.09 15.45 -17.52
CA HIS A 573 14.02 16.53 -17.82
C HIS A 573 13.58 17.28 -19.10
N ASP A 574 13.35 18.58 -19.02
CA ASP A 574 12.81 19.40 -20.11
C ASP A 574 13.88 20.17 -20.92
N GLY A 575 15.15 19.99 -20.56
CA GLY A 575 16.31 20.63 -21.21
C GLY A 575 17.00 21.64 -20.30
N SER A 576 16.24 22.30 -19.42
CA SER A 576 16.74 23.28 -18.44
C SER A 576 16.68 22.75 -17.01
N THR A 577 15.64 21.96 -16.69
CA THR A 577 15.35 21.49 -15.34
C THR A 577 15.03 20.00 -15.32
N SER A 578 15.14 19.38 -14.14
CA SER A 578 14.83 17.96 -13.92
C SER A 578 13.96 17.76 -12.69
N ALA A 579 12.90 16.97 -12.81
CA ALA A 579 12.02 16.57 -11.72
C ALA A 579 12.07 15.06 -11.51
N ASN A 580 12.47 14.64 -10.30
CA ASN A 580 12.42 13.25 -9.88
C ASN A 580 11.07 12.96 -9.18
N ILE A 581 10.44 11.86 -9.57
CA ILE A 581 9.14 11.39 -9.10
C ILE A 581 9.25 9.89 -8.82
N ILE A 582 8.50 9.42 -7.85
CA ILE A 582 8.31 7.99 -7.61
C ILE A 582 6.86 7.71 -7.97
N LEU A 583 6.64 6.78 -8.91
CA LEU A 583 5.32 6.27 -9.23
C LEU A 583 5.23 4.80 -8.82
N ASN A 584 4.07 4.42 -8.28
CA ASN A 584 3.73 3.06 -7.92
C ASN A 584 2.59 2.56 -8.81
N SER A 585 2.63 1.27 -9.16
CA SER A 585 1.51 0.63 -9.83
C SER A 585 1.40 -0.82 -9.41
N ASP A 586 0.17 -1.29 -9.33
CA ASP A 586 -0.16 -2.69 -9.16
C ASP A 586 -1.24 -3.12 -10.17
N LEU A 587 -1.84 -4.30 -9.97
CA LEU A 587 -2.87 -4.82 -10.88
C LEU A 587 -4.26 -4.19 -10.67
N LYS A 588 -4.40 -3.23 -9.76
CA LYS A 588 -5.65 -2.53 -9.40
C LYS A 588 -5.53 -1.01 -9.55
N SER A 589 -4.35 -0.44 -9.36
CA SER A 589 -4.12 1.00 -9.44
C SER A 589 -2.86 1.38 -10.20
N CYS A 590 -2.91 2.56 -10.80
CA CYS A 590 -1.81 3.21 -11.47
C CYS A 590 -1.60 4.59 -10.85
N GLU A 591 -0.39 4.92 -10.44
CA GLU A 591 -0.05 6.31 -10.14
C GLU A 591 0.34 7.06 -11.40
N ALA A 592 -0.08 8.31 -11.46
CA ALA A 592 0.12 9.23 -12.56
C ALA A 592 0.73 10.55 -12.10
N VAL A 593 1.35 11.25 -13.04
CA VAL A 593 1.70 12.67 -12.96
C VAL A 593 1.03 13.41 -14.10
N LEU A 594 0.50 14.59 -13.81
CA LEU A 594 0.00 15.51 -14.82
C LEU A 594 1.12 16.48 -15.22
N ILE A 595 1.34 16.66 -16.53
CA ILE A 595 2.41 17.51 -17.06
C ILE A 595 1.81 18.55 -17.99
N ASN A 596 2.02 19.83 -17.67
CA ASN A 596 1.62 20.96 -18.49
C ASN A 596 2.86 21.60 -19.12
N VAL A 597 2.76 21.99 -20.39
CA VAL A 597 3.80 22.80 -21.04
C VAL A 597 3.51 24.27 -20.75
N LYS A 598 4.52 25.01 -20.30
CA LYS A 598 4.41 26.44 -20.03
C LYS A 598 4.08 27.16 -21.34
N GLN A 599 2.97 27.90 -21.35
CA GLN A 599 2.52 28.69 -22.51
C GLN A 599 3.37 29.93 -22.73
#